data_AF-A0A954G6Y5-F1
#
_entry.id   AF-A0A954G6Y5-F1
#
_cell.length_a   1.000
_cell.length_b   1.000
_cell.length_c   1.000
_cell.angle_alpha   90.00
_cell.angle_beta   90.00
_cell.angle_gamma   90.00
#
_symmetry.space_group_name_H-M   'P 1'
#
loop_
_entity.id
_entity.type
_entity.pdbx_description
1 polymer ?
#
loop_
_entity_poly.entity_id
_entity_poly.type
_entity_poly.pdbx_seq_one_letter_code
_entity_poly.pdbx_strand_id
1 'polypeptide(L)'
;MQRRLKSRKEEQKEIQYELKQLRLEWGKDLGTPSEAWLRERLKQLFDVLKESSPAANKALSALVGREIILEENEIPLRKRNYFRGKFRLNVRGVSSFLAGTPASVQETGQGEEVVIDFIQPDKADLQREIAKRMYDAQEPEFKIAEALGVSRSRVTKLLDEVFELLGEKKPDGRSRRSQLLVKHKEPPPYQAIAEEVMKLFREKKEYGEIAAALNIDRNTVTSSVKYWHEQRGLPVPDGRTRRKSL
;
A
#
# COMPACT_ATOMS: atom_id res chain seq x y z
N MET A 1 -53.44 43.43 -0.63
CA MET A 1 -53.21 42.02 -1.04
C MET A 1 -53.10 41.85 -2.57
N GLN A 2 -54.00 42.42 -3.37
CA GLN A 2 -54.03 42.26 -4.84
C GLN A 2 -52.78 42.79 -5.59
N ARG A 3 -52.13 43.87 -5.15
CA ARG A 3 -50.90 44.40 -5.77
C ARG A 3 -49.71 43.42 -5.70
N ARG A 4 -49.56 42.71 -4.57
CA ARG A 4 -48.47 41.74 -4.32
C ARG A 4 -48.63 40.47 -5.17
N LEU A 5 -49.88 40.05 -5.38
CA LEU A 5 -50.25 38.94 -6.27
C LEU A 5 -50.02 39.27 -7.75
N LYS A 6 -50.23 40.54 -8.15
CA LYS A 6 -50.00 40.99 -9.53
C LYS A 6 -48.50 41.06 -9.85
N SER A 7 -47.71 41.65 -8.95
CA SER A 7 -46.25 41.69 -9.06
C SER A 7 -45.61 40.29 -9.13
N ARG A 8 -46.05 39.33 -8.31
CA ARG A 8 -45.55 37.95 -8.42
C ARG A 8 -45.93 37.23 -9.70
N LYS A 9 -47.07 37.57 -10.31
CA LYS A 9 -47.47 37.01 -11.62
C LYS A 9 -46.65 37.62 -12.77
N GLU A 10 -46.24 38.87 -12.63
CA GLU A 10 -45.35 39.54 -13.58
C GLU A 10 -43.93 38.96 -13.47
N GLU A 11 -43.37 38.83 -12.26
CA GLU A 11 -42.09 38.14 -12.03
C GLU A 11 -42.11 36.70 -12.56
N GLN A 12 -43.20 35.95 -12.32
CA GLN A 12 -43.32 34.58 -12.82
C GLN A 12 -43.31 34.52 -14.35
N LYS A 13 -43.98 35.47 -15.03
CA LYS A 13 -43.99 35.55 -16.49
C LYS A 13 -42.63 35.94 -17.04
N GLU A 14 -41.93 36.85 -16.37
CA GLU A 14 -40.59 37.31 -16.75
C GLU A 14 -39.58 36.17 -16.64
N ILE A 15 -39.56 35.46 -15.50
CA ILE A 15 -38.73 34.26 -15.30
C ILE A 15 -39.08 33.17 -16.33
N GLN A 16 -40.36 32.97 -16.64
CA GLN A 16 -40.76 32.00 -17.67
C GLN A 16 -40.30 32.39 -19.07
N TYR A 17 -40.30 33.68 -19.38
CA TYR A 17 -39.81 34.20 -20.66
C TYR A 17 -38.29 34.05 -20.76
N GLU A 18 -37.57 34.39 -19.70
CA GLU A 18 -36.12 34.25 -19.60
C GLU A 18 -35.69 32.78 -19.75
N LEU A 19 -36.36 31.86 -19.05
CA LEU A 19 -36.15 30.41 -19.20
C LEU A 19 -36.44 29.92 -20.62
N LYS A 20 -37.40 30.53 -21.32
CA LYS A 20 -37.73 30.16 -22.70
C LYS A 20 -36.67 30.65 -23.68
N GLN A 21 -36.12 31.85 -23.47
CA GLN A 21 -35.00 32.39 -24.26
C GLN A 21 -33.72 31.58 -24.06
N LEU A 22 -33.36 31.28 -22.81
CA LEU A 22 -32.20 30.44 -22.49
C LEU A 22 -32.30 29.04 -23.11
N ARG A 23 -33.50 28.44 -23.15
CA ARG A 23 -33.74 27.16 -23.84
C ARG A 23 -33.61 27.26 -25.37
N LEU A 24 -34.02 28.38 -25.95
CA LEU A 24 -33.91 28.64 -27.39
C LEU A 24 -32.45 28.87 -27.81
N GLU A 25 -31.68 29.55 -26.98
CA GLU A 25 -30.23 29.72 -27.16
C GLU A 25 -29.50 28.38 -27.01
N TRP A 26 -29.84 27.58 -25.98
CA TRP A 26 -29.28 26.23 -25.85
C TRP A 26 -29.60 25.30 -27.03
N GLY A 27 -30.75 25.47 -27.68
CA GLY A 27 -31.11 24.70 -28.86
C GLY A 27 -30.30 25.04 -30.12
N LYS A 28 -29.67 26.22 -30.18
CA LYS A 28 -28.90 26.68 -31.35
C LYS A 28 -27.40 26.33 -31.29
N ASP A 29 -26.85 26.10 -30.11
CA ASP A 29 -25.42 25.80 -29.90
C ASP A 29 -25.06 24.30 -29.95
N LEU A 30 -26.04 23.43 -30.16
CA LEU A 30 -25.78 21.99 -30.29
C LEU A 30 -25.39 21.65 -31.73
N GLY A 31 -24.22 22.16 -32.15
CA GLY A 31 -23.48 21.55 -33.26
C GLY A 31 -23.31 20.05 -32.99
N THR A 32 -23.19 19.25 -34.05
CA THR A 32 -22.98 17.80 -33.96
C THR A 32 -21.96 17.48 -32.86
N PRO A 33 -22.30 16.63 -31.86
CA PRO A 33 -21.43 16.39 -30.73
C PRO A 33 -20.08 15.85 -31.21
N SER A 34 -19.04 16.70 -31.14
CA SER A 34 -17.67 16.27 -31.42
C SER A 34 -17.08 15.61 -30.17
N GLU A 35 -16.04 14.80 -30.35
CA GLU A 35 -15.35 14.17 -29.22
C GLU A 35 -14.80 15.24 -28.24
N ALA A 36 -14.27 16.35 -28.76
CA ALA A 36 -13.77 17.46 -27.96
C ALA A 36 -14.89 18.09 -27.12
N TRP A 37 -16.06 18.32 -27.72
CA TRP A 37 -17.24 18.83 -27.02
C TRP A 37 -17.69 17.87 -25.91
N LEU A 38 -17.72 16.56 -26.18
CA LEU A 38 -18.10 15.55 -25.19
C LEU A 38 -17.12 15.51 -24.01
N ARG A 39 -15.81 15.56 -24.28
CA ARG A 39 -14.77 15.60 -23.23
C ARG A 39 -14.90 16.82 -22.34
N GLU A 40 -15.14 17.99 -22.92
CA GLU A 40 -15.34 19.22 -22.18
C GLU A 40 -16.59 19.15 -21.28
N ARG A 41 -17.70 18.62 -21.81
CA ARG A 41 -18.93 18.42 -21.06
C ARG A 41 -18.80 17.40 -19.93
N LEU A 42 -18.06 16.31 -20.15
CA LEU A 42 -17.75 15.34 -19.09
C LEU A 42 -16.84 15.93 -18.02
N LYS A 43 -15.91 16.82 -18.39
CA LYS A 43 -15.06 17.54 -17.43
C LYS A 43 -15.89 18.49 -16.56
N GLN A 44 -16.81 19.24 -17.15
CA GLN A 44 -17.75 20.10 -16.41
C GLN A 44 -18.63 19.28 -15.45
N LEU A 45 -19.13 18.12 -15.90
CA LEU A 45 -19.89 17.21 -15.04
C LEU A 45 -19.04 16.73 -13.85
N PHE A 46 -17.78 16.36 -14.09
CA PHE A 46 -16.85 15.95 -13.04
C PHE A 46 -16.57 17.06 -12.03
N ASP A 47 -16.41 18.30 -12.50
CA ASP A 47 -16.19 19.45 -11.61
C ASP A 47 -17.44 19.73 -10.76
N VAL A 48 -18.65 19.64 -11.33
CA VAL A 48 -19.90 19.74 -10.57
C VAL A 48 -20.03 18.61 -9.54
N LEU A 49 -19.67 17.38 -9.89
CA LEU A 49 -19.72 16.23 -8.98
C LEU A 49 -18.74 16.32 -7.81
N LYS A 50 -17.69 17.14 -7.90
CA LYS A 50 -16.78 17.41 -6.78
C LYS A 50 -17.38 18.35 -5.74
N GLU A 51 -18.35 19.17 -6.14
CA GLU A 51 -19.00 20.10 -5.23
C GLU A 51 -20.13 19.40 -4.47
N SER A 52 -20.27 19.67 -3.18
CA SER A 52 -21.40 19.19 -2.38
C SER A 52 -22.67 20.00 -2.64
N SER A 53 -23.07 20.15 -3.91
CA SER A 53 -24.20 20.98 -4.34
C SER A 53 -25.45 20.17 -4.71
N PRO A 54 -26.65 20.75 -4.68
CA PRO A 54 -27.87 20.09 -5.16
C PRO A 54 -27.79 19.67 -6.64
N ALA A 55 -27.03 20.41 -7.46
CA ALA A 55 -26.79 20.07 -8.85
C ALA A 55 -25.94 18.80 -8.97
N ALA A 56 -24.93 18.63 -8.12
CA ALA A 56 -24.11 17.42 -8.02
C ALA A 56 -24.95 16.18 -7.68
N ASN A 57 -25.83 16.28 -6.69
CA ASN A 57 -26.73 15.17 -6.34
C ASN A 57 -27.65 14.77 -7.49
N LYS A 58 -28.20 15.75 -8.22
CA LYS A 58 -29.06 15.49 -9.38
C LYS A 58 -28.29 14.83 -10.53
N ALA A 59 -27.07 15.31 -10.78
CA ALA A 59 -26.15 14.74 -11.77
C ALA A 59 -25.76 13.30 -11.41
N LEU A 60 -25.41 13.05 -10.15
CA LEU A 60 -25.05 11.75 -9.63
C LEU A 60 -26.21 10.76 -9.73
N SER A 61 -27.42 11.18 -9.34
CA SER A 61 -28.63 10.35 -9.48
C SER A 61 -28.97 10.01 -10.94
N ALA A 62 -28.65 10.91 -11.88
CA ALA A 62 -28.83 10.64 -13.31
C ALA A 62 -27.77 9.67 -13.86
N LEU A 63 -26.54 9.73 -13.33
CA LEU A 63 -25.40 8.88 -13.72
C LEU A 63 -25.52 7.45 -13.19
N VAL A 64 -25.83 7.31 -11.90
CA VAL A 64 -25.74 6.07 -11.12
C VAL A 64 -27.07 5.28 -11.13
N GLY A 65 -28.13 5.91 -11.62
CA GLY A 65 -29.49 5.45 -11.32
C GLY A 65 -29.85 5.75 -9.87
N ARG A 66 -31.07 5.38 -9.47
CA ARG A 66 -31.57 5.67 -8.11
C ARG A 66 -31.00 4.74 -7.04
N GLU A 67 -30.33 3.67 -7.42
CA GLU A 67 -29.96 2.59 -6.51
C GLU A 67 -28.44 2.44 -6.43
N ILE A 68 -27.90 2.68 -5.23
CA ILE A 68 -26.55 2.32 -4.84
C ILE A 68 -26.71 1.23 -3.79
N ILE A 69 -26.27 0.02 -4.12
CA ILE A 69 -26.26 -1.10 -3.18
C ILE A 69 -24.97 -1.00 -2.39
N LEU A 70 -25.07 -0.92 -1.07
CA LEU A 70 -23.94 -0.92 -0.17
C LEU A 70 -23.91 -2.26 0.57
N GLU A 71 -22.89 -3.07 0.30
CA GLU A 71 -22.67 -4.34 0.99
C GLU A 71 -21.55 -4.19 2.01
N GLU A 72 -21.74 -4.75 3.20
CA GLU A 72 -20.68 -4.86 4.21
C GLU A 72 -19.92 -6.18 3.98
N ASN A 73 -18.61 -6.09 3.77
CA ASN A 73 -17.73 -7.22 3.50
C ASN A 73 -16.58 -7.28 4.51
N GLU A 74 -16.12 -8.50 4.79
CA GLU A 74 -15.01 -8.74 5.72
C GLU A 74 -13.64 -8.49 5.06
N ILE A 75 -12.71 -7.88 5.79
CA ILE A 75 -11.30 -7.81 5.37
C ILE A 75 -10.54 -8.95 6.06
N PRO A 76 -9.84 -9.81 5.31
CA PRO A 76 -9.00 -10.85 5.90
C PRO A 76 -8.04 -10.30 6.96
N LEU A 77 -7.91 -11.01 8.08
CA LEU A 77 -7.07 -10.65 9.24
C LEU A 77 -7.44 -9.34 9.94
N ARG A 78 -8.65 -8.80 9.70
CA ARG A 78 -9.14 -7.61 10.40
C ARG A 78 -10.52 -7.84 10.98
N LYS A 79 -10.78 -7.15 12.09
CA LYS A 79 -12.11 -7.12 12.73
C LYS A 79 -13.06 -6.10 12.11
N ARG A 80 -12.52 -5.10 11.39
CA ARG A 80 -13.34 -4.07 10.74
C ARG A 80 -13.68 -4.50 9.33
N ASN A 81 -14.97 -4.43 9.02
CA ASN A 81 -15.49 -4.64 7.69
C ASN A 81 -15.25 -3.40 6.82
N TYR A 82 -15.35 -3.58 5.51
CA TYR A 82 -15.39 -2.49 4.54
C TYR A 82 -16.72 -2.50 3.82
N PHE A 83 -17.08 -1.35 3.25
CA PHE A 83 -18.23 -1.28 2.39
C PHE A 83 -17.82 -1.46 0.93
N ARG A 84 -18.60 -2.26 0.20
CA ARG A 84 -18.54 -2.37 -1.25
C ARG A 84 -19.77 -1.71 -1.82
N GLY A 85 -19.57 -0.59 -2.50
CA GLY A 85 -20.62 0.06 -3.27
C GLY A 85 -20.74 -0.61 -4.63
N LYS A 86 -21.94 -1.05 -4.98
CA LYS A 86 -22.28 -1.52 -6.32
C LYS A 86 -23.34 -0.60 -6.89
N PHE A 87 -23.10 -0.13 -8.11
CA PHE A 87 -24.09 0.65 -8.83
C PHE A 87 -23.92 0.48 -10.34
N ARG A 88 -24.93 0.87 -11.10
CA ARG A 88 -24.90 0.76 -12.56
C ARG A 88 -24.84 2.12 -13.22
N LEU A 89 -23.91 2.28 -14.15
CA LEU A 89 -23.80 3.50 -14.93
C LEU A 89 -24.87 3.52 -16.03
N ASN A 90 -25.70 4.58 -16.03
CA ASN A 90 -26.69 4.81 -17.06
C ASN A 90 -26.18 5.84 -18.09
N VAL A 91 -25.63 5.34 -19.20
CA VAL A 91 -25.09 6.17 -20.28
C VAL A 91 -26.14 7.10 -20.90
N ARG A 92 -27.42 6.68 -20.94
CA ARG A 92 -28.53 7.53 -21.41
C ARG A 92 -28.85 8.65 -20.42
N GLY A 93 -28.75 8.36 -19.13
CA GLY A 93 -28.90 9.35 -18.06
C GLY A 93 -27.86 10.47 -18.17
N VAL A 94 -26.60 10.11 -18.40
CA VAL A 94 -25.51 11.08 -18.65
C VAL A 94 -25.79 11.91 -19.90
N SER A 95 -26.13 11.26 -21.01
CA SER A 95 -26.40 11.94 -22.28
C SER A 95 -27.56 12.94 -22.16
N SER A 96 -28.62 12.57 -21.43
CA SER A 96 -29.78 13.42 -21.19
C SER A 96 -29.44 14.60 -20.27
N PHE A 97 -28.64 14.37 -19.21
CA PHE A 97 -28.16 15.44 -18.33
C PHE A 97 -27.30 16.45 -19.09
N LEU A 98 -26.36 15.98 -19.92
CA LEU A 98 -25.51 16.82 -20.75
C LEU A 98 -26.31 17.58 -21.83
N ALA A 99 -27.36 16.98 -22.38
CA ALA A 99 -28.25 17.61 -23.34
C ALA A 99 -29.32 18.53 -22.70
N GLY A 100 -29.35 18.65 -21.37
CA GLY A 100 -30.35 19.44 -20.64
C GLY A 100 -31.78 18.92 -20.77
N THR A 101 -31.96 17.69 -21.25
CA THR A 101 -33.28 17.05 -21.41
C THR A 101 -33.65 16.26 -20.16
N PRO A 102 -34.92 16.30 -19.72
CA PRO A 102 -35.36 15.48 -18.61
C PRO A 102 -35.24 14.00 -19.01
N ALA A 103 -34.27 13.30 -18.41
CA ALA A 103 -34.14 11.87 -18.56
C ALA A 103 -35.41 11.19 -18.00
N SER A 104 -36.20 10.60 -18.89
CA SER A 104 -37.14 9.55 -18.50
C SER A 104 -36.29 8.37 -18.06
N VAL A 105 -36.17 8.16 -16.75
CA VAL A 105 -35.48 7.01 -16.17
C VAL A 105 -36.35 5.78 -16.43
N GLN A 106 -36.33 5.28 -17.66
CA GLN A 106 -36.77 3.91 -17.93
C GLN A 106 -35.63 3.00 -17.52
N GLU A 107 -35.93 2.05 -16.63
CA GLU A 107 -35.05 0.96 -16.19
C GLU A 107 -34.80 -0.02 -17.34
N THR A 108 -34.16 0.45 -18.40
CA THR A 108 -33.50 -0.46 -19.33
C THR A 108 -32.26 -0.96 -18.60
N GLY A 109 -32.23 -2.23 -18.21
CA GLY A 109 -31.11 -2.89 -17.52
C GLY A 109 -29.78 -2.95 -18.31
N GLN A 110 -29.56 -2.01 -19.23
CA GLN A 110 -28.35 -1.79 -19.99
C GLN A 110 -27.49 -0.74 -19.28
N GLY A 111 -26.66 -1.18 -18.36
CA GLY A 111 -25.67 -0.34 -17.67
C GLY A 111 -24.50 -1.20 -17.20
N GLU A 112 -23.30 -0.66 -17.27
CA GLU A 112 -22.10 -1.31 -16.74
C GLU A 112 -22.15 -1.24 -15.21
N GLU A 113 -21.95 -2.38 -14.54
CA GLU A 113 -21.88 -2.44 -13.09
C GLU A 113 -20.49 -2.00 -12.63
N VAL A 114 -20.47 -0.95 -11.81
CA VAL A 114 -19.27 -0.44 -11.18
C VAL A 114 -19.26 -0.88 -9.73
N VAL A 115 -18.16 -1.51 -9.33
CA VAL A 115 -17.91 -1.96 -7.96
C VAL A 115 -16.79 -1.11 -7.38
N ILE A 116 -17.07 -0.45 -6.26
CA ILE A 116 -16.10 0.37 -5.53
C ILE A 116 -15.95 -0.18 -4.11
N ASP A 117 -14.73 -0.55 -3.76
CA ASP A 117 -14.38 -0.97 -2.41
C ASP A 117 -13.92 0.22 -1.59
N PHE A 118 -14.73 0.62 -0.61
CA PHE A 118 -14.42 1.71 0.32
C PHE A 118 -13.48 1.23 1.42
N ILE A 119 -12.24 0.92 1.03
CA ILE A 119 -11.18 0.48 1.93
C ILE A 119 -10.29 1.67 2.26
N GLN A 120 -10.24 2.06 3.54
CA GLN A 120 -9.28 3.06 3.97
C GLN A 120 -7.87 2.45 3.93
N PRO A 121 -6.91 3.04 3.18
CA PRO A 121 -5.54 2.55 3.15
C PRO A 121 -4.95 2.65 4.56
N ASP A 122 -4.57 1.50 5.12
CA ASP A 122 -4.02 1.41 6.46
C ASP A 122 -2.49 1.34 6.38
N LYS A 123 -1.83 1.98 7.36
CA LYS A 123 -0.37 1.94 7.50
C LYS A 123 0.14 0.50 7.58
N ALA A 124 -0.64 -0.41 8.16
CA ALA A 124 -0.26 -1.82 8.22
C ALA A 124 -0.18 -2.49 6.84
N ASP A 125 -1.04 -2.12 5.89
CA ASP A 125 -0.99 -2.68 4.52
C ASP A 125 0.31 -2.28 3.82
N LEU A 126 0.65 -0.99 3.90
CA LEU A 126 1.90 -0.47 3.34
C LEU A 126 3.14 -1.11 4.01
N GLN A 127 3.11 -1.26 5.34
CA GLN A 127 4.18 -1.93 6.07
C GLN A 127 4.33 -3.40 5.65
N ARG A 128 3.22 -4.13 5.43
CA ARG A 128 3.22 -5.51 4.93
C ARG A 128 3.86 -5.60 3.54
N GLU A 129 3.46 -4.73 2.63
CA GLU A 129 3.99 -4.70 1.27
C GLU A 129 5.51 -4.44 1.26
N ILE A 130 5.96 -3.41 1.98
CA ILE A 130 7.39 -3.07 2.08
C ILE A 130 8.16 -4.21 2.77
N ALA A 131 7.62 -4.77 3.86
CA ALA A 131 8.26 -5.89 4.56
C ALA A 131 8.46 -7.09 3.64
N LYS A 132 7.44 -7.49 2.87
CA LYS A 132 7.52 -8.61 1.93
C LYS A 132 8.54 -8.35 0.83
N ARG A 133 8.52 -7.15 0.24
CA ARG A 133 9.46 -6.75 -0.81
C ARG A 133 10.91 -6.87 -0.35
N MET A 134 11.23 -6.35 0.84
CA MET A 134 12.57 -6.45 1.41
C MET A 134 12.93 -7.90 1.80
N TYR A 135 11.95 -8.67 2.27
CA TYR A 135 12.15 -10.08 2.60
C TYR A 135 12.51 -10.92 1.37
N ASP A 136 11.83 -10.67 0.24
CA ASP A 136 12.09 -11.35 -1.03
C ASP A 136 13.42 -10.91 -1.65
N ALA A 137 13.82 -9.66 -1.44
CA ALA A 137 15.16 -9.14 -1.75
C ALA A 137 16.27 -9.70 -0.83
N GLN A 138 15.98 -10.73 -0.03
CA GLN A 138 16.90 -11.38 0.90
C GLN A 138 17.48 -10.44 1.97
N GLU A 139 16.77 -9.39 2.36
CA GLU A 139 17.23 -8.56 3.47
C GLU A 139 16.94 -9.24 4.83
N PRO A 140 17.83 -9.10 5.84
CA PRO A 140 17.57 -9.59 7.19
C PRO A 140 16.50 -8.75 7.88
N GLU A 141 15.67 -9.39 8.73
CA GLU A 141 14.54 -8.75 9.41
C GLU A 141 14.92 -7.51 10.24
N PHE A 142 16.16 -7.41 10.72
CA PHE A 142 16.60 -6.21 11.46
C PHE A 142 16.69 -4.97 10.57
N LYS A 143 17.11 -5.10 9.30
CA LYS A 143 17.12 -3.98 8.36
C LYS A 143 15.72 -3.58 7.94
N ILE A 144 14.83 -4.57 7.77
CA ILE A 144 13.41 -4.34 7.48
C ILE A 144 12.78 -3.54 8.63
N ALA A 145 13.11 -3.90 9.87
CA ALA A 145 12.64 -3.21 11.07
C ALA A 145 13.11 -1.75 11.10
N GLU A 146 14.37 -1.49 10.75
CA GLU A 146 14.93 -0.14 10.65
C GLU A 146 14.25 0.68 9.54
N ALA A 147 14.08 0.10 8.34
CA ALA A 147 13.44 0.77 7.20
C ALA A 147 11.98 1.16 7.49
N LEU A 148 11.27 0.33 8.26
CA LEU A 148 9.88 0.58 8.64
C LEU A 148 9.71 1.40 9.92
N GLY A 149 10.79 1.65 10.67
CA GLY A 149 10.72 2.29 11.98
C GLY A 149 9.94 1.49 13.02
N VAL A 150 9.97 0.15 12.96
CA VAL A 150 9.24 -0.75 13.86
C VAL A 150 10.16 -1.76 14.53
N SER A 151 9.66 -2.50 15.51
CA SER A 151 10.43 -3.58 16.15
C SER A 151 10.54 -4.82 15.26
N ARG A 152 11.60 -5.62 15.46
CA ARG A 152 11.79 -6.91 14.75
C ARG A 152 10.59 -7.84 14.92
N SER A 153 10.04 -7.92 16.13
CA SER A 153 8.85 -8.74 16.40
C SER A 153 7.63 -8.27 15.60
N ARG A 154 7.51 -6.96 15.33
CA ARG A 154 6.46 -6.44 14.45
C ARG A 154 6.69 -6.85 12.99
N VAL A 155 7.93 -6.82 12.50
CA VAL A 155 8.27 -7.33 11.17
C VAL A 155 7.93 -8.80 11.04
N THR A 156 8.27 -9.63 12.02
CA THR A 156 7.93 -11.06 12.00
C THR A 156 6.43 -11.26 11.84
N LYS A 157 5.60 -10.55 12.63
CA LYS A 157 4.13 -10.58 12.52
C LYS A 157 3.63 -10.10 11.17
N LEU A 158 4.14 -8.99 10.64
CA LEU A 158 3.76 -8.48 9.32
C LEU A 158 4.04 -9.51 8.22
N LEU A 159 5.18 -10.19 8.28
CA LEU A 159 5.50 -11.25 7.34
C LEU A 159 4.59 -12.46 7.50
N ASP A 160 4.31 -12.88 8.74
CA ASP A 160 3.39 -13.99 9.00
C ASP A 160 2.00 -13.68 8.41
N GLU A 161 1.47 -12.47 8.65
CA GLU A 161 0.23 -11.98 8.06
C GLU A 161 0.27 -12.00 6.53
N VAL A 162 1.37 -11.56 5.90
CA VAL A 162 1.50 -11.60 4.42
C VAL A 162 1.49 -13.02 3.88
N PHE A 163 2.26 -13.93 4.47
CA PHE A 163 2.30 -15.33 4.03
C PHE A 163 0.92 -16.00 4.21
N GLU A 164 0.22 -15.70 5.30
CA GLU A 164 -1.16 -16.16 5.52
C GLU A 164 -2.14 -15.62 4.47
N LEU A 165 -2.07 -14.31 4.15
CA LEU A 165 -2.89 -13.70 3.11
C LEU A 165 -2.63 -14.28 1.71
N LEU A 166 -1.39 -14.69 1.43
CA LEU A 166 -1.02 -15.35 0.17
C LEU A 166 -1.35 -16.86 0.17
N GLY A 167 -1.74 -17.44 1.31
CA GLY A 167 -1.92 -18.88 1.45
C GLY A 167 -0.62 -19.69 1.37
N GLU A 168 0.52 -19.03 1.60
CA GLU A 168 1.85 -19.60 1.51
C GLU A 168 2.40 -19.95 2.90
N LYS A 169 3.27 -20.97 2.97
CA LYS A 169 4.01 -21.26 4.20
C LYS A 169 5.28 -20.42 4.26
N LYS A 170 5.41 -19.64 5.33
CA LYS A 170 6.64 -18.89 5.60
C LYS A 170 7.84 -19.85 5.74
N PRO A 171 8.96 -19.59 5.06
CA PRO A 171 10.20 -20.37 5.23
C PRO A 171 10.72 -20.37 6.67
N ASP A 172 11.35 -21.47 7.08
CA ASP A 172 12.01 -21.55 8.40
C ASP A 172 13.07 -20.45 8.55
N GLY A 173 12.97 -19.69 9.64
CA GLY A 173 13.83 -18.55 9.90
C GLY A 173 15.30 -18.93 10.09
N ARG A 174 15.59 -20.14 10.61
CA ARG A 174 16.97 -20.62 10.77
C ARG A 174 17.59 -20.93 9.41
N SER A 175 16.86 -21.67 8.59
CA SER A 175 17.25 -22.04 7.23
C SER A 175 17.42 -20.80 6.35
N ARG A 176 16.51 -19.82 6.42
CA ARG A 176 16.67 -18.56 5.69
C ARG A 176 17.90 -17.78 6.15
N ARG A 177 18.10 -17.63 7.47
CA ARG A 177 19.23 -16.84 8.01
C ARG A 177 20.58 -17.41 7.58
N SER A 178 20.71 -18.72 7.38
CA SER A 178 21.98 -19.32 6.97
C SER A 178 22.42 -18.88 5.57
N GLN A 179 21.46 -18.59 4.68
CA GLN A 179 21.64 -18.17 3.29
C GLN A 179 21.91 -16.66 3.14
N LEU A 180 21.65 -15.86 4.17
CA LEU A 180 21.85 -14.41 4.11
C LEU A 180 23.34 -14.05 4.13
N LEU A 181 23.72 -13.08 3.29
CA LEU A 181 25.06 -12.48 3.28
C LEU A 181 25.36 -11.78 4.61
N VAL A 182 24.39 -11.02 5.12
CA VAL A 182 24.51 -10.28 6.39
C VAL A 182 23.55 -10.89 7.42
N LYS A 183 24.11 -11.54 8.45
CA LYS A 183 23.34 -12.30 9.45
C LYS A 183 23.08 -11.53 10.74
N HIS A 184 23.97 -10.60 11.07
CA HIS A 184 23.97 -9.87 12.33
C HIS A 184 24.02 -8.38 12.06
N LYS A 185 23.41 -7.60 12.96
CA LYS A 185 23.49 -6.13 12.95
C LYS A 185 24.89 -5.65 13.30
N GLU A 186 25.46 -6.27 14.32
CA GLU A 186 26.85 -6.06 14.74
C GLU A 186 27.64 -7.34 14.47
N PRO A 187 28.92 -7.24 14.07
CA PRO A 187 29.77 -8.41 13.93
C PRO A 187 29.80 -9.21 15.23
N PRO A 188 29.71 -10.54 15.18
CA PRO A 188 29.91 -11.38 16.35
C PRO A 188 31.23 -11.05 17.06
N PRO A 189 31.30 -11.13 18.41
CA PRO A 189 32.50 -10.76 19.17
C PRO A 189 33.79 -11.43 18.68
N TYR A 190 33.72 -12.69 18.26
CA TYR A 190 34.87 -13.43 17.75
C TYR A 190 35.45 -12.84 16.45
N GLN A 191 34.66 -12.14 15.64
CA GLN A 191 35.13 -11.47 14.43
C GLN A 191 35.87 -10.18 14.78
N ALA A 192 35.35 -9.41 15.73
CA ALA A 192 35.93 -8.13 16.15
C ALA A 192 37.33 -8.31 16.77
N ILE A 193 37.53 -9.37 17.55
CA ILE A 193 38.80 -9.63 18.26
C ILE A 193 39.76 -10.54 17.46
N ALA A 194 39.43 -10.89 16.22
CA ALA A 194 40.16 -11.91 15.47
C ALA A 194 41.64 -11.56 15.25
N GLU A 195 41.96 -10.30 14.97
CA GLU A 195 43.36 -9.88 14.76
C GLU A 195 44.18 -9.89 16.06
N GLU A 196 43.58 -9.50 17.19
CA GLU A 196 44.22 -9.54 18.51
C GLU A 196 44.50 -10.98 18.96
N VAL A 197 43.52 -11.86 18.76
CA VAL A 197 43.68 -13.30 18.97
C VAL A 197 44.83 -13.84 18.12
N MET A 198 44.90 -13.46 16.84
CA MET A 198 45.94 -13.94 15.93
C MET A 198 47.34 -13.38 16.23
N LYS A 199 47.44 -12.18 16.81
CA LYS A 199 48.71 -11.64 17.32
C LYS A 199 49.28 -12.56 18.40
N LEU A 200 48.48 -12.87 19.43
CA LEU A 200 48.88 -13.78 20.51
C LEU A 200 49.07 -15.23 20.01
N PHE A 201 48.30 -15.64 18.99
CA PHE A 201 48.48 -16.94 18.34
C PHE A 201 49.86 -17.07 17.67
N ARG A 202 50.33 -16.03 16.99
CA ARG A 202 51.67 -16.02 16.35
C ARG A 202 52.81 -15.98 17.36
N GLU A 203 52.57 -15.42 18.55
CA GLU A 203 53.46 -15.49 19.71
C GLU A 203 53.52 -16.88 20.36
N LYS A 204 52.97 -17.92 19.70
CA LYS A 204 52.98 -19.31 20.19
C LYS A 204 52.23 -19.54 21.51
N LYS A 205 51.34 -18.64 21.93
CA LYS A 205 50.49 -18.82 23.12
C LYS A 205 49.40 -19.87 22.91
N GLU A 206 49.10 -20.65 23.94
CA GLU A 206 47.99 -21.60 23.94
C GLU A 206 46.63 -20.88 23.95
N TYR A 207 45.56 -21.54 23.46
CA TYR A 207 44.22 -20.93 23.46
C TYR A 207 43.73 -20.54 24.86
N GLY A 208 44.11 -21.28 25.89
CA GLY A 208 43.77 -20.95 27.28
C GLY A 208 44.45 -19.66 27.76
N GLU A 209 45.71 -19.45 27.38
CA GLU A 209 46.47 -18.25 27.73
C GLU A 209 45.95 -17.02 26.97
N ILE A 210 45.60 -17.19 25.69
CA ILE A 210 44.97 -16.14 24.88
C ILE A 210 43.62 -15.74 25.50
N ALA A 211 42.82 -16.73 25.89
CA ALA A 211 41.53 -16.52 26.55
C ALA A 211 41.70 -15.73 27.87
N ALA A 212 42.68 -16.11 28.70
CA ALA A 212 42.99 -15.41 29.94
C ALA A 212 43.48 -13.97 29.69
N ALA A 213 44.38 -13.77 28.71
CA ALA A 213 44.95 -12.47 28.39
C ALA A 213 43.92 -11.46 27.86
N LEU A 214 42.94 -11.94 27.08
CA LEU A 214 41.87 -11.11 26.52
C LEU A 214 40.58 -11.11 27.36
N ASN A 215 40.55 -11.86 28.47
CA ASN A 215 39.37 -12.06 29.33
C ASN A 215 38.12 -12.51 28.54
N ILE A 216 38.28 -13.54 27.71
CA ILE A 216 37.22 -14.10 26.86
C ILE A 216 37.12 -15.62 27.00
N ASP A 217 36.00 -16.21 26.59
CA ASP A 217 35.85 -17.67 26.56
C ASP A 217 36.78 -18.33 25.51
N ARG A 218 37.27 -19.53 25.83
CA ARG A 218 38.15 -20.31 24.95
C ARG A 218 37.48 -20.69 23.62
N ASN A 219 36.16 -20.89 23.59
CA ASN A 219 35.47 -21.17 22.32
C ASN A 219 35.39 -19.93 21.44
N THR A 220 35.37 -18.72 22.03
CA THR A 220 35.48 -17.46 21.28
C THR A 220 36.85 -17.37 20.61
N VAL A 221 37.94 -17.69 21.32
CA VAL A 221 39.29 -17.78 20.72
C VAL A 221 39.32 -18.76 19.55
N THR A 222 38.74 -19.95 19.74
CA THR A 222 38.68 -20.98 18.69
C THR A 222 37.90 -20.48 17.46
N SER A 223 36.77 -19.81 17.69
CA SER A 223 35.94 -19.23 16.63
C SER A 223 36.65 -18.07 15.91
N SER A 224 37.40 -17.25 16.63
CA SER A 224 38.22 -16.16 16.08
C SER A 224 39.32 -16.68 15.17
N VAL A 225 40.07 -17.71 15.60
CA VAL A 225 41.11 -18.35 14.78
C VAL A 225 40.50 -18.96 13.53
N LYS A 226 39.40 -19.71 13.69
CA LYS A 226 38.67 -20.31 12.57
C LYS A 226 38.24 -19.26 11.55
N TYR A 227 37.57 -18.20 12.01
CA TYR A 227 37.13 -17.08 11.18
C TYR A 227 38.30 -16.43 10.44
N TRP A 228 39.39 -16.12 11.13
CA TRP A 228 40.55 -15.44 10.52
C TRP A 228 41.20 -16.26 9.41
N HIS A 229 41.32 -17.58 9.60
CA HIS A 229 41.85 -18.52 8.60
C HIS A 229 40.90 -18.69 7.41
N GLU A 230 39.61 -18.90 7.67
CA GLU A 230 38.58 -19.06 6.62
C GLU A 230 38.48 -17.82 5.73
N GLN A 231 38.50 -16.62 6.31
CA GLN A 231 38.48 -15.36 5.55
C GLN A 231 39.69 -15.19 4.62
N ARG A 232 40.79 -15.91 4.87
CA ARG A 232 42.02 -15.86 4.07
C ARG A 232 42.26 -17.11 3.24
N GLY A 233 41.30 -18.03 3.20
CA GLY A 233 41.43 -19.31 2.47
C GLY A 233 42.52 -20.23 3.03
N LEU A 234 42.89 -20.07 4.30
CA LEU A 234 43.92 -20.87 4.95
C LEU A 234 43.29 -22.08 5.68
N PRO A 235 43.99 -23.23 5.75
CA PRO A 235 43.51 -24.37 6.53
C PRO A 235 43.41 -23.99 8.01
N VAL A 236 42.28 -24.34 8.65
CA VAL A 236 42.04 -24.01 10.05
C VAL A 236 42.79 -25.02 10.94
N PRO A 237 43.72 -24.57 11.79
CA PRO A 237 44.46 -25.46 12.67
C PRO A 237 43.57 -25.97 13.82
N ASP A 238 43.58 -27.29 14.05
CA ASP A 238 42.94 -27.86 15.24
C ASP A 238 43.74 -27.47 16.50
N GLY A 239 43.05 -26.88 17.48
CA GLY A 239 43.65 -26.49 18.77
C GLY A 239 44.27 -27.67 19.53
N ARG A 240 43.79 -28.90 19.32
CA ARG A 240 44.39 -30.12 19.92
C ARG A 240 45.74 -30.45 19.29
N THR A 241 45.81 -30.36 17.96
CA THR A 241 47.05 -30.58 17.21
C THR A 241 48.07 -29.49 17.51
N ARG A 242 47.62 -28.23 17.63
CA ARG A 242 48.47 -27.10 17.98
C ARG A 242 49.15 -27.27 19.35
N ARG A 243 48.41 -27.72 20.37
CA ARG A 243 48.97 -27.98 21.70
C ARG A 243 50.14 -28.99 21.66
N LYS A 244 50.10 -29.98 20.78
CA LYS A 244 51.18 -30.97 20.63
C LYS A 244 52.41 -30.43 19.90
N SER A 245 52.29 -29.30 19.21
CA SER A 245 53.33 -28.73 18.33
C SER A 245 53.97 -27.44 18.87
N LEU A 246 53.46 -26.92 19.98
CA LEU A 246 54.02 -25.78 20.71
C LEU A 246 55.04 -26.28 21.73
#